data_AF-A0AB36J928-F1
#
_entry.id   AF-A0AB36J928-F1
#
_cell.length_a   1.000
_cell.length_b   1.000
_cell.length_c   1.000
_cell.angle_alpha   90.00
_cell.angle_beta   90.00
_cell.angle_gamma   90.00
#
_symmetry.space_group_name_H-M   'P 1'
#
loop_
_entity.id
_entity.type
_entity.pdbx_description
1 polymer ?
#
loop_
_entity_poly.entity_id
_entity_poly.type
_entity_poly.pdbx_seq_one_letter_code
_entity_poly.pdbx_strand_id
1 'polypeptide(L)' 'MNQVHLYELIAQAQENDKQAMMEIIYRFEPKIKKSLHQTSFQNRDDLKQELIVKFIEVVHTFSLDDGKLEVISQ' A
#
# COMPACT_ATOMS: atom_id res chain seq x y z
N MET A 1 1.08 21.77 -3.54
CA MET A 1 1.70 20.45 -3.72
C MET A 1 0.75 19.64 -4.58
N ASN A 2 1.19 19.13 -5.72
CA ASN A 2 0.33 18.30 -6.58
C ASN A 2 -0.02 17.02 -5.82
N GLN A 3 -1.32 16.73 -5.70
CA GLN A 3 -1.78 15.51 -5.05
C GLN A 3 -1.59 14.34 -6.03
N VAL A 4 -0.53 13.57 -5.86
CA VAL A 4 -0.28 12.35 -6.64
C VAL A 4 -1.30 11.30 -6.24
N HIS A 5 -2.05 10.78 -7.21
CA HIS A 5 -3.11 9.82 -6.98
C HIS A 5 -2.56 8.42 -6.69
N LEU A 6 -3.31 7.60 -5.96
CA LEU A 6 -2.86 6.25 -5.59
C LEU A 6 -2.60 5.35 -6.82
N TYR A 7 -3.39 5.51 -7.90
CA TYR A 7 -3.19 4.74 -9.14
C TYR A 7 -1.85 5.06 -9.82
N GLU A 8 -1.43 6.34 -9.78
CA GLU A 8 -0.15 6.78 -10.35
C GLU A 8 1.01 6.19 -9.55
N LEU A 9 0.89 6.21 -8.22
CA LEU A 9 1.90 5.61 -7.35
C LEU A 9 2.00 4.09 -7.55
N ILE A 10 0.87 3.39 -7.74
CA ILE A 10 0.88 1.95 -8.00
C ILE A 10 1.59 1.67 -9.33
N ALA A 11 1.26 2.40 -10.40
CA ALA A 11 1.91 2.25 -11.70
C ALA A 11 3.43 2.50 -11.60
N GLN A 12 3.84 3.59 -10.96
CA GLN A 12 5.25 3.92 -10.74
C GLN A 12 5.97 2.85 -9.89
N ALA A 13 5.34 2.37 -8.83
CA ALA A 13 5.91 1.34 -7.96
C ALA A 13 6.08 0.00 -8.71
N GLN A 14 5.16 -0.33 -9.61
CA GLN A 14 5.25 -1.51 -10.50
C GLN A 14 6.42 -1.38 -11.49
N GLU A 15 6.80 -0.17 -11.87
CA GLU A 15 8.00 0.12 -12.67
C GLU A 15 9.30 0.18 -11.84
N ASN A 16 9.28 -0.32 -10.59
CA ASN A 16 10.39 -0.31 -9.63
C ASN A 16 10.76 1.07 -9.06
N ASP A 17 9.84 2.06 -9.10
CA ASP A 17 10.02 3.30 -8.35
C ASP A 17 9.87 3.06 -6.84
N LYS A 18 11.02 3.08 -6.15
CA LYS A 18 11.09 2.88 -4.70
C LYS A 18 10.42 4.02 -3.92
N GLN A 19 10.46 5.25 -4.42
CA GLN A 19 9.82 6.38 -3.75
C GLN A 19 8.30 6.26 -3.83
N ALA A 20 7.78 5.83 -4.98
CA ALA A 20 6.36 5.54 -5.13
C ALA A 20 5.91 4.42 -4.16
N MET A 21 6.65 3.31 -4.08
CA MET A 21 6.35 2.23 -3.13
C MET A 21 6.37 2.73 -1.67
N MET A 22 7.39 3.51 -1.30
CA MET A 22 7.50 4.06 0.06
C MET A 22 6.36 5.02 0.38
N GLU A 23 5.93 5.85 -0.56
CA GLU A 23 4.78 6.74 -0.41
C GLU A 23 3.47 5.96 -0.22
N ILE A 24 3.26 4.87 -0.97
CA ILE A 24 2.11 3.99 -0.74
C ILE A 24 2.17 3.43 0.68
N ILE A 25 3.29 2.83 1.08
CA ILE A 25 3.45 2.26 2.43
C ILE A 25 3.18 3.31 3.50
N TYR A 26 3.71 4.53 3.35
CA TYR A 26 3.50 5.64 4.27
C TYR A 26 2.03 6.02 4.40
N ARG A 27 1.29 6.10 3.29
CA ARG A 27 -0.16 6.37 3.29
C ARG A 27 -0.98 5.30 4.03
N PHE A 28 -0.54 4.04 3.98
CA PHE A 28 -1.21 2.92 4.64
C PHE A 28 -0.72 2.65 6.07
N GLU A 29 0.38 3.26 6.49
CA GLU A 29 1.00 3.09 7.80
C GLU A 29 0.05 3.29 8.99
N PRO A 30 -0.86 4.29 8.99
CA PRO A 30 -1.82 4.46 10.08
C PRO A 30 -2.78 3.26 10.24
N LYS A 31 -3.16 2.61 9.14
CA LYS A 31 -4.02 1.41 9.17
C LYS A 31 -3.22 0.20 9.64
N ILE A 32 -1.99 0.04 9.16
CA ILE A 32 -1.07 -1.04 9.56
C ILE A 32 -0.83 -1.00 11.07
N LYS A 33 -0.47 0.17 11.62
CA LYS A 33 -0.27 0.36 13.07
C LYS A 33 -1.49 -0.01 13.90
N LYS A 34 -2.68 0.43 13.46
CA LYS A 34 -3.93 0.12 14.17
C LYS A 34 -4.19 -1.39 14.24
N SER A 35 -3.95 -2.12 13.16
CA SER A 35 -4.09 -3.58 13.14
C SER A 35 -3.05 -4.27 14.03
N LEU A 36 -1.78 -3.83 14.00
CA LEU A 36 -0.72 -4.40 14.83
C LEU A 36 -0.93 -4.18 16.33
N HIS A 37 -1.61 -3.10 16.74
CA HIS A 37 -1.94 -2.89 18.15
C HIS A 37 -2.91 -3.93 18.71
N GLN A 38 -3.61 -4.69 17.85
CA GLN A 38 -4.50 -5.79 18.25
C GLN A 38 -3.74 -7.10 18.49
N THR A 39 -2.43 -7.14 18.25
CA THR A 39 -1.58 -8.32 18.49
C THR A 39 -0.70 -8.12 19.72
N SER A 40 -0.14 -9.24 20.22
CA SER A 40 0.80 -9.24 21.34
C SER A 40 2.04 -8.41 21.00
N PHE A 41 2.52 -7.62 21.96
CA PHE A 41 3.64 -6.69 21.76
C PHE A 41 4.89 -7.39 21.17
N GLN A 42 5.18 -8.60 21.64
CA GLN A 42 6.32 -9.40 21.22
C GLN A 42 6.31 -9.76 19.73
N ASN A 43 5.12 -9.82 19.11
CA ASN A 43 4.97 -10.22 17.71
C ASN A 43 4.83 -9.04 16.76
N ARG A 44 4.73 -7.79 17.27
CA ARG A 44 4.36 -6.63 16.45
C ARG A 44 5.39 -6.29 15.38
N ASP A 45 6.68 -6.35 15.71
CA ASP A 45 7.73 -5.98 14.78
C ASP A 45 7.88 -7.01 13.66
N ASP A 46 7.80 -8.30 13.99
CA ASP A 46 7.83 -9.38 13.00
C ASP A 46 6.60 -9.34 12.10
N LEU A 47 5.41 -9.20 12.68
CA LEU A 47 4.16 -9.08 11.91
C LEU A 47 4.14 -7.83 11.05
N LYS A 48 4.73 -6.72 11.51
CA LYS A 48 4.89 -5.51 10.70
C LYS A 48 5.71 -5.82 9.45
N GLN A 49 6.86 -6.47 9.61
CA GLN A 49 7.72 -6.82 8.48
C GLN A 49 7.02 -7.74 7.50
N GLU A 50 6.38 -8.81 7.98
CA GLU A 50 5.64 -9.74 7.12
C GLU A 50 4.51 -9.03 6.35
N LEU A 51 3.78 -8.14 7.03
CA LEU A 51 2.72 -7.37 6.40
C LEU A 51 3.26 -6.43 5.31
N ILE A 52 4.41 -5.78 5.53
CA ILE A 52 5.04 -4.91 4.52
C ILE A 52 5.49 -5.74 3.30
N VAL A 53 6.09 -6.92 3.51
CA VAL A 53 6.48 -7.81 2.40
C VAL A 53 5.27 -8.20 1.56
N LYS A 54 4.19 -8.68 2.19
CA LYS A 54 2.95 -9.03 1.48
C LYS A 54 2.33 -7.83 0.78
N PHE A 55 2.42 -6.65 1.38
CA PHE A 55 1.89 -5.44 0.78
C PHE A 55 2.64 -5.06 -0.50
N ILE A 56 3.98 -5.18 -0.51
CA ILE A 56 4.81 -4.98 -1.70
C ILE A 56 4.44 -5.98 -2.79
N GLU A 57 4.28 -7.26 -2.45
CA GLU A 57 3.84 -8.31 -3.39
C GLU A 57 2.47 -7.99 -4.00
N VAL A 58 1.51 -7.55 -3.18
CA VAL A 58 0.19 -7.13 -3.65
C VAL A 58 0.29 -5.94 -4.60
N VAL A 59 1.06 -4.90 -4.27
CA VAL A 59 1.24 -3.75 -5.18
C VAL A 59 1.82 -4.17 -6.53
N HIS A 60 2.82 -5.07 -6.54
CA HIS A 60 3.41 -5.57 -7.79
C HIS A 60 2.47 -6.46 -8.62
N THR A 61 1.51 -7.14 -7.98
CA THR A 61 0.58 -8.05 -8.66
C THR A 61 -0.79 -7.42 -8.92
N PHE A 62 -1.03 -6.21 -8.42
CA PHE A 62 -2.29 -5.50 -8.55
C PHE A 62 -2.57 -5.15 -10.02
N SER A 63 -3.66 -5.69 -10.57
CA SER A 63 -4.12 -5.32 -11.91
C SER A 63 -4.78 -3.95 -11.88
N LEU A 64 -4.21 -2.98 -12.59
CA LEU A 64 -4.84 -1.69 -12.83
C LEU A 64 -5.97 -1.80 -13.88
N ASP A 65 -6.03 -2.91 -14.62
CA ASP A 65 -6.99 -3.17 -15.70
C ASP A 65 -8.32 -3.77 -15.20
N ASP A 66 -8.41 -4.13 -13.92
CA ASP A 66 -9.66 -4.56 -13.29
C ASP A 66 -10.60 -3.35 -13.14
N GLY A 67 -11.28 -3.01 -14.24
CA GLY A 67 -12.24 -1.92 -14.39
C GLY A 67 -13.50 -2.04 -13.52
N LYS A 68 -13.34 -2.15 -12.20
CA LYS A 68 -14.39 -1.98 -11.18
C LYS A 68 -14.10 -0.82 -10.25
N LEU A 69 -13.48 0.22 -10.77
CA LEU A 69 -13.66 1.57 -10.25
C LEU A 69 -14.57 2.29 -11.23
N GLU A 70 -15.87 1.95 -11.17
CA GLU A 70 -16.89 2.89 -11.59
C GLU A 70 -16.71 4.11 -10.71
N VAL A 71 -15.99 5.08 -11.24
CA VAL A 71 -15.97 6.44 -10.73
C VAL A 71 -17.42 6.90 -10.82
N ILE A 72 -18.14 6.86 -9.71
CA ILE A 72 -19.42 7.55 -9.56
C ILE A 72 -19.07 9.04 -9.58
N SER A 73 -18.97 9.58 -10.79
CA SER A 73 -19.07 10.99 -11.09
C SER A 73 -20.46 11.21 -11.69
N GLN A 74 -21.41 11.59 -10.83
CA GLN A 74 -22.53 12.46 -11.20
C GLN A 74 -22.57 13.62 -10.22
#